data_AF-A0A971IG60-F1
#
_entry.id   AF-A0A971IG60-F1
#
_cell.length_a   1.000
_cell.length_b   1.000
_cell.length_c   1.000
_cell.angle_alpha   90.00
_cell.angle_beta   90.00
_cell.angle_gamma   90.00
#
_symmetry.space_group_name_H-M   'P 1'
#
loop_
_entity.id
_entity.type
_entity.pdbx_description
1 polymer ?
#
loop_
_entity_poly.entity_id
_entity_poly.type
_entity_poly.pdbx_seq_one_letter_code
_entity_poly.pdbx_strand_id
1 'polypeptide(L)'
;MPFFLLVVDYPDVTDPVRKVVLLTSHHGSMHVMYLVTYVVFGVVLAVLALALHERLKGAAASMMRVATTVGLLWAFVLVASGLVFNAGMAAVVAQYPSDPDRAVSTWQAIEPVAQGLGGSGGELLGGLWVLLVSLAALRTRELSRPFAWFGLAVGLAGLLSVAPVLNDVGIAFGLLQIGWFVWLGIVMLRADDRREQVLVPGVEPA
;
A
#
# COMPACT_ATOMS: atom_id res chain seq x y z
N MET A 1 -5.89 -3.72 -8.39
CA MET A 1 -7.29 -4.15 -8.58
C MET A 1 -7.69 -4.40 -10.04
N PRO A 2 -7.44 -3.51 -11.04
CA PRO A 2 -7.88 -3.79 -12.42
C PRO A 2 -7.27 -5.07 -13.01
N PHE A 3 -6.00 -5.36 -12.71
CA PHE A 3 -5.34 -6.57 -13.19
C PHE A 3 -6.02 -7.87 -12.73
N PHE A 4 -6.40 -7.96 -11.45
CA PHE A 4 -7.06 -9.16 -10.93
C PHE A 4 -8.52 -9.29 -11.38
N LEU A 5 -9.13 -8.20 -11.86
CA LEU A 5 -10.49 -8.21 -12.43
C LEU A 5 -10.49 -8.48 -13.93
N LEU A 6 -9.43 -8.09 -14.65
CA LEU A 6 -9.41 -8.05 -16.12
C LEU A 6 -8.42 -9.03 -16.76
N VAL A 7 -7.42 -9.51 -16.01
CA VAL A 7 -6.32 -10.32 -16.56
C VAL A 7 -6.23 -11.68 -15.89
N VAL A 8 -6.20 -11.72 -14.56
CA VAL A 8 -6.05 -12.97 -13.79
C VAL A 8 -7.01 -12.97 -12.61
N ASP A 9 -8.07 -13.77 -12.70
CA ASP A 9 -8.98 -14.00 -11.57
C ASP A 9 -8.32 -14.94 -10.56
N TYR A 10 -7.40 -14.37 -9.78
CA TYR A 10 -6.67 -15.06 -8.72
C TYR A 10 -7.36 -14.97 -7.35
N PRO A 11 -7.88 -13.79 -6.92
CA PRO A 11 -8.49 -13.65 -5.59
C PRO A 11 -9.75 -14.50 -5.38
N ASP A 12 -10.57 -14.72 -6.40
CA ASP A 12 -11.84 -15.46 -6.24
C ASP A 12 -11.65 -16.99 -6.32
N VAL A 13 -10.44 -17.46 -6.65
CA VAL A 13 -10.13 -18.89 -6.74
C VAL A 13 -9.75 -19.45 -5.38
N THR A 14 -10.54 -20.38 -4.86
CA THR A 14 -10.29 -21.05 -3.58
C THR A 14 -9.65 -22.43 -3.70
N ASP A 15 -9.76 -23.08 -4.87
CA ASP A 15 -9.16 -24.38 -5.13
C ASP A 15 -7.62 -24.31 -5.22
N PRO A 16 -6.87 -25.02 -4.35
CA PRO A 16 -5.41 -24.93 -4.31
C PRO A 16 -4.72 -25.35 -5.60
N VAL A 17 -5.24 -26.37 -6.29
CA VAL A 17 -4.68 -26.87 -7.55
C VAL A 17 -4.84 -25.80 -8.63
N ARG A 18 -6.04 -25.24 -8.76
CA ARG A 18 -6.35 -24.18 -9.72
C ARG A 18 -5.54 -22.91 -9.47
N LYS A 19 -5.27 -22.54 -8.22
CA LYS A 19 -4.35 -21.43 -7.90
C LYS A 19 -2.98 -21.67 -8.52
N VAL A 20 -2.38 -22.84 -8.31
CA VAL A 20 -1.05 -23.14 -8.88
C VAL A 20 -1.07 -23.19 -10.41
N VAL A 21 -2.15 -23.68 -11.02
CA VAL A 21 -2.34 -23.61 -12.48
C VAL A 21 -2.32 -22.15 -12.96
N LEU A 22 -3.01 -21.23 -12.26
CA LEU A 22 -2.97 -19.81 -12.62
C LEU A 22 -1.59 -19.18 -12.45
N LEU A 23 -0.85 -19.55 -11.40
CA LEU A 23 0.52 -19.06 -11.22
C LEU A 23 1.43 -19.51 -12.35
N THR A 24 1.30 -20.76 -12.80
CA THR A 24 2.12 -21.28 -13.91
C THR A 24 1.72 -20.67 -15.25
N SER A 25 0.42 -20.51 -15.52
CA SER A 25 -0.06 -19.94 -16.78
C SER A 25 0.15 -18.43 -16.90
N HIS A 26 0.23 -17.70 -15.78
CA HIS A 26 0.38 -16.25 -15.74
C HIS A 26 1.62 -15.77 -14.98
N HIS A 27 2.65 -16.60 -14.86
CA HIS A 27 3.82 -16.34 -14.02
C HIS A 27 4.43 -14.95 -14.24
N GLY A 28 4.69 -14.57 -15.50
CA GLY A 28 5.32 -13.29 -15.82
C GLY A 28 4.47 -12.08 -15.43
N SER A 29 3.17 -12.10 -15.71
CA SER A 29 2.28 -10.98 -15.41
C SER A 29 2.00 -10.86 -13.91
N MET A 30 1.81 -11.99 -13.22
CA MET A 30 1.69 -12.05 -11.75
C MET A 30 2.95 -11.51 -11.08
N HIS A 31 4.14 -11.86 -11.60
CA HIS A 31 5.42 -11.39 -11.06
C HIS A 31 5.53 -9.87 -11.13
N VAL A 32 5.25 -9.29 -12.31
CA VAL A 32 5.26 -7.85 -12.53
C VAL A 32 4.24 -7.15 -11.64
N MET A 33 3.03 -7.72 -11.52
CA MET A 33 1.98 -7.16 -10.68
C MET A 33 2.44 -7.03 -9.23
N TYR A 34 2.89 -8.13 -8.60
CA TYR A 34 3.35 -8.10 -7.20
C TYR A 34 4.63 -7.27 -7.02
N LEU A 35 5.53 -7.24 -8.01
CA LEU A 35 6.69 -6.37 -7.98
C LEU A 35 6.27 -4.89 -7.92
N VAL A 36 5.32 -4.48 -8.75
CA VAL A 36 4.88 -3.07 -8.82
C VAL A 36 4.03 -2.70 -7.61
N THR A 37 3.01 -3.50 -7.26
CA THR A 37 2.02 -3.13 -6.25
C THR A 37 2.46 -3.32 -4.82
N TYR A 38 3.46 -4.17 -4.56
CA TYR A 38 3.99 -4.40 -3.21
C TYR A 38 5.41 -3.85 -3.05
N VAL A 39 6.33 -4.21 -3.95
CA VAL A 39 7.75 -3.85 -3.78
C VAL A 39 8.01 -2.39 -4.14
N VAL A 40 7.69 -1.98 -5.38
CA VAL A 40 7.90 -0.59 -5.82
C VAL A 40 7.05 0.36 -4.98
N PHE A 41 5.77 0.04 -4.78
CA PHE A 41 4.89 0.83 -3.93
C PHE A 41 5.43 0.96 -2.49
N GLY A 42 5.90 -0.12 -1.86
CA GLY A 42 6.48 -0.06 -0.52
C GLY A 42 7.70 0.85 -0.43
N VAL A 43 8.61 0.80 -1.42
CA VAL A 43 9.77 1.72 -1.47
C VAL A 43 9.34 3.18 -1.62
N VAL A 44 8.40 3.47 -2.53
CA VAL A 44 7.86 4.83 -2.73
C VAL A 44 7.14 5.31 -1.47
N LEU A 45 6.39 4.43 -0.80
CA LEU A 45 5.70 4.72 0.46
C LEU A 45 6.69 5.08 1.58
N ALA A 46 7.83 4.40 1.67
CA ALA A 46 8.86 4.75 2.65
C ALA A 46 9.39 6.17 2.44
N VAL A 47 9.67 6.54 1.18
CA VAL A 47 10.07 7.91 0.81
C VAL A 47 8.97 8.91 1.16
N LEU A 48 7.71 8.59 0.85
CA LEU A 48 6.57 9.44 1.18
C LEU A 48 6.42 9.65 2.70
N ALA A 49 6.60 8.61 3.51
CA ALA A 49 6.53 8.71 4.96
C ALA A 49 7.61 9.64 5.54
N LEU A 50 8.80 9.66 4.94
CA LEU A 50 9.88 10.58 5.28
C LEU A 50 9.59 12.00 4.79
N ALA A 51 9.09 12.18 3.57
CA ALA A 51 8.73 13.48 3.03
C ALA A 51 7.63 14.16 3.86
N LEU A 52 6.61 13.39 4.28
CA LEU A 52 5.56 13.87 5.17
C LEU A 52 6.09 14.23 6.55
N HIS A 53 7.08 13.49 7.06
CA HIS A 53 7.76 13.83 8.32
C HIS A 53 8.30 15.25 8.26
N GLU A 54 9.10 15.54 7.24
CA GLU A 54 9.74 16.85 7.07
C GLU A 54 8.72 17.96 6.89
N ARG A 55 7.63 17.69 6.16
CA ARG A 55 6.57 18.66 5.94
C ARG A 55 5.75 18.98 7.19
N LEU A 56 5.45 17.99 8.03
CA LEU A 56 4.48 18.12 9.12
C LEU A 56 5.13 18.19 10.52
N LYS A 57 6.46 18.04 10.65
CA LYS A 57 7.11 18.04 11.97
C LYS A 57 7.03 19.36 12.74
N GLY A 58 6.81 20.50 12.06
CA GLY A 58 6.88 21.84 12.67
C GLY A 58 6.08 22.01 13.96
N ALA A 59 4.79 21.61 13.95
CA ALA A 59 3.92 21.68 15.13
C ALA A 59 3.51 20.29 15.70
N ALA A 60 4.05 19.21 15.14
CA ALA A 60 3.64 17.84 15.46
C ALA A 60 4.81 16.84 15.49
N ALA A 61 6.01 17.28 15.85
CA ALA A 61 7.25 16.49 15.75
C ALA A 61 7.16 15.08 16.38
N SER A 62 6.65 14.96 17.61
CA SER A 62 6.51 13.66 18.29
C SER A 62 5.55 12.73 17.56
N MET A 63 4.40 13.24 17.15
CA MET A 63 3.40 12.47 16.40
C MET A 63 3.91 12.06 15.02
N MET A 64 4.63 12.95 14.33
CA MET A 64 5.22 12.61 13.04
C MET A 64 6.36 11.60 13.15
N ARG A 65 7.11 11.54 14.26
CA ARG A 65 8.07 10.44 14.49
C ARG A 65 7.36 9.09 14.57
N VAL A 66 6.24 9.02 15.30
CA VAL A 66 5.44 7.80 15.40
C VAL A 66 4.83 7.45 14.04
N ALA A 67 4.21 8.42 13.36
CA ALA A 67 3.62 8.22 12.03
C ALA A 67 4.66 7.69 11.04
N THR A 68 5.84 8.32 10.95
CA THR A 68 6.91 7.86 10.06
C THR A 68 7.38 6.45 10.40
N THR A 69 7.52 6.12 11.69
CA THR A 69 7.91 4.76 12.11
C THR A 69 6.88 3.73 11.63
N VAL A 70 5.59 4.00 11.82
CA VAL A 70 4.50 3.12 11.35
C VAL A 70 4.51 3.02 9.82
N GLY A 71 4.72 4.14 9.10
CA GLY A 71 4.79 4.15 7.63
C GLY A 71 5.97 3.34 7.09
N LEU A 72 7.14 3.41 7.75
CA LEU A 72 8.31 2.60 7.39
C LEU A 72 8.12 1.11 7.68
N LEU A 73 7.47 0.78 8.81
CA LEU A 73 7.09 -0.61 9.10
C LEU A 73 6.13 -1.15 8.03
N TRP A 74 5.13 -0.35 7.64
CA TRP A 74 4.19 -0.72 6.60
C TRP A 74 4.87 -0.94 5.25
N ALA A 75 5.72 0.00 4.83
CA ALA A 75 6.53 -0.11 3.63
C ALA A 75 7.38 -1.38 3.62
N PHE A 76 8.05 -1.67 4.73
CA PHE A 76 8.88 -2.86 4.88
C PHE A 76 8.08 -4.16 4.71
N VAL A 77 6.92 -4.29 5.38
CA VAL A 77 6.12 -5.52 5.28
C VAL A 77 5.51 -5.69 3.89
N LEU A 78 5.15 -4.61 3.19
CA LEU A 78 4.70 -4.67 1.80
C LEU A 78 5.81 -5.16 0.87
N VAL A 79 7.02 -4.60 0.99
CA VAL A 79 8.19 -5.07 0.23
C VAL A 79 8.45 -6.56 0.51
N ALA A 80 8.45 -6.96 1.78
CA ALA A 80 8.63 -8.36 2.18
C ALA A 80 7.55 -9.27 1.60
N SER A 81 6.28 -8.86 1.66
CA SER A 81 5.14 -9.60 1.09
C SER A 81 5.33 -9.86 -0.41
N GLY A 82 5.64 -8.81 -1.19
CA GLY A 82 5.85 -8.92 -2.63
C GLY A 82 7.04 -9.80 -3.00
N LEU A 83 8.15 -9.68 -2.26
CA LEU A 83 9.34 -10.52 -2.48
C LEU A 83 9.09 -11.99 -2.14
N VAL A 84 8.42 -12.28 -1.01
CA VAL A 84 8.06 -13.65 -0.61
C VAL A 84 7.10 -14.26 -1.63
N PHE A 85 6.09 -13.51 -2.07
CA PHE A 85 5.14 -13.98 -3.09
C PHE A 85 5.87 -14.32 -4.39
N ASN A 86 6.68 -13.39 -4.92
CA ASN A 86 7.36 -13.59 -6.20
C ASN A 86 8.40 -14.72 -6.16
N ALA A 87 9.20 -14.81 -5.08
CA ALA A 87 10.18 -15.88 -4.94
C ALA A 87 9.50 -17.24 -4.77
N GLY A 88 8.44 -17.30 -3.95
CA GLY A 88 7.69 -18.52 -3.73
C GLY A 88 6.94 -18.99 -4.97
N MET A 89 6.35 -18.07 -5.73
CA MET A 89 5.71 -18.36 -7.00
C MET A 89 6.73 -18.94 -7.99
N ALA A 90 7.92 -18.34 -8.12
CA ALA A 90 8.97 -18.86 -9.00
C ALA A 90 9.39 -20.30 -8.62
N ALA A 91 9.52 -20.59 -7.33
CA ALA A 91 9.83 -21.93 -6.83
C ALA A 91 8.71 -22.94 -7.18
N VAL A 92 7.45 -22.57 -6.96
CA VAL A 92 6.29 -23.40 -7.30
C VAL A 92 6.18 -23.67 -8.80
N VAL A 93 6.38 -22.64 -9.63
CA VAL A 93 6.33 -22.76 -11.09
C VAL A 93 7.44 -23.68 -11.61
N ALA A 94 8.65 -23.61 -11.05
CA ALA A 94 9.75 -24.50 -11.42
C ALA A 94 9.50 -25.95 -11.00
N GLN A 95 8.82 -26.18 -9.87
CA GLN A 95 8.57 -27.51 -9.33
C GLN A 95 7.38 -28.23 -9.99
N TYR A 96 6.38 -27.48 -10.45
CA TYR A 96 5.11 -28.00 -10.95
C TYR A 96 5.23 -29.08 -12.04
N PRO A 97 6.12 -28.97 -13.05
CA PRO A 97 6.23 -30.00 -14.11
C PRO A 97 6.69 -31.37 -13.60
N SER A 98 7.48 -31.41 -12.52
CA SER A 98 8.03 -32.65 -11.96
C SER A 98 7.20 -33.23 -10.82
N ASP A 99 6.53 -32.39 -10.04
CA ASP A 99 5.77 -32.81 -8.85
C ASP A 99 4.63 -31.81 -8.55
N PRO A 100 3.48 -31.96 -9.21
CA PRO A 100 2.33 -31.06 -9.04
C PRO A 100 1.79 -31.04 -7.61
N ASP A 101 1.69 -32.19 -6.95
CA ASP A 101 1.13 -32.31 -5.59
C ASP A 101 2.02 -31.60 -4.57
N ARG A 102 3.34 -31.76 -4.71
CA ARG A 102 4.29 -31.03 -3.87
C ARG A 102 4.27 -29.53 -4.18
N ALA A 103 4.04 -29.13 -5.43
CA ALA A 103 3.98 -27.70 -5.79
C ALA A 103 2.76 -27.02 -5.15
N VAL A 104 1.61 -27.71 -5.12
CA VAL A 104 0.39 -27.26 -4.43
C VAL A 104 0.62 -27.10 -2.93
N SER A 105 1.15 -28.13 -2.26
CA SER A 105 1.43 -28.05 -0.82
C SER A 105 2.47 -26.96 -0.48
N THR A 106 3.48 -26.78 -1.33
CA THR A 106 4.47 -25.69 -1.18
C THR A 106 3.81 -24.33 -1.27
N TRP A 107 2.91 -24.14 -2.26
CA TRP A 107 2.19 -22.88 -2.39
C TRP A 107 1.26 -22.59 -1.21
N GLN A 108 0.55 -23.61 -0.70
CA GLN A 108 -0.31 -23.49 0.47
C GLN A 108 0.45 -23.08 1.75
N ALA A 109 1.76 -23.35 1.84
CA ALA A 109 2.60 -22.90 2.93
C ALA A 109 3.08 -21.44 2.73
N ILE A 110 3.34 -21.03 1.49
CA ILE A 110 3.91 -19.72 1.14
C ILE A 110 2.83 -18.63 1.09
N GLU A 111 1.71 -18.90 0.43
CA GLU A 111 0.69 -17.90 0.15
C GLU A 111 0.18 -17.23 1.43
N PRO A 112 -0.19 -17.95 2.51
CA PRO A 112 -0.66 -17.32 3.73
C PRO A 112 0.37 -16.39 4.38
N VAL A 113 1.67 -16.70 4.26
CA VAL A 113 2.76 -15.85 4.77
C VAL A 113 2.84 -14.56 3.98
N ALA A 114 2.84 -14.64 2.64
CA ALA A 114 2.84 -13.47 1.78
C ALA A 114 1.60 -12.59 2.01
N GLN A 115 0.42 -13.21 2.09
CA GLN A 115 -0.85 -12.51 2.31
C GLN A 115 -0.92 -11.87 3.70
N GLY A 116 -0.46 -12.56 4.74
CA GLY A 116 -0.40 -12.04 6.11
C GLY A 116 0.50 -10.81 6.23
N LEU A 117 1.67 -10.84 5.59
CA LEU A 117 2.55 -9.66 5.49
C LEU A 117 1.92 -8.52 4.69
N GLY A 118 1.12 -8.86 3.69
CA GLY A 118 0.48 -7.93 2.76
C GLY A 118 -0.79 -7.26 3.30
N GLY A 119 -1.30 -7.64 4.46
CA GLY A 119 -2.48 -7.03 5.08
C GLY A 119 -3.78 -7.82 4.95
N SER A 120 -3.75 -9.11 4.56
CA SER A 120 -4.99 -9.91 4.37
C SER A 120 -5.84 -10.05 5.64
N GLY A 121 -5.24 -9.88 6.83
CA GLY A 121 -5.94 -9.85 8.12
C GLY A 121 -6.51 -8.49 8.51
N GLY A 122 -6.44 -7.50 7.61
CA GLY A 122 -6.85 -6.12 7.85
C GLY A 122 -5.71 -5.11 7.66
N GLU A 123 -6.10 -3.87 7.42
CA GLU A 123 -5.24 -2.78 6.98
C GLU A 123 -4.67 -1.98 8.15
N LEU A 124 -4.19 -2.69 9.19
CA LEU A 124 -3.77 -2.08 10.47
C LEU A 124 -2.72 -0.98 10.28
N LEU A 125 -1.61 -1.32 9.62
CA LEU A 125 -0.47 -0.42 9.48
C LEU A 125 -0.80 0.76 8.56
N GLY A 126 -1.47 0.49 7.44
CA GLY A 126 -1.93 1.52 6.51
C GLY A 126 -2.95 2.46 7.16
N GLY A 127 -3.97 1.90 7.82
CA GLY A 127 -5.00 2.65 8.54
C GLY A 127 -4.42 3.52 9.66
N LEU A 128 -3.56 2.95 10.49
CA LEU A 128 -2.89 3.68 11.57
C LEU A 128 -2.02 4.81 11.02
N TRP A 129 -1.25 4.55 9.95
CA TRP A 129 -0.40 5.55 9.32
C TRP A 129 -1.21 6.73 8.78
N VAL A 130 -2.25 6.46 7.99
CA VAL A 130 -3.13 7.50 7.42
C VAL A 130 -3.81 8.30 8.54
N LEU A 131 -4.27 7.63 9.60
CA LEU A 131 -4.89 8.28 10.76
C LEU A 131 -3.92 9.27 11.43
N LEU A 132 -2.68 8.83 11.72
CA LEU A 132 -1.67 9.66 12.37
C LEU A 132 -1.26 10.87 11.51
N VAL A 133 -1.06 10.67 10.20
CA VAL A 133 -0.77 11.76 9.26
C VAL A 133 -1.94 12.76 9.22
N SER A 134 -3.18 12.28 9.24
CA SER A 134 -4.37 13.12 9.21
C SER A 134 -4.54 13.92 10.51
N LEU A 135 -4.23 13.33 11.66
CA LEU A 135 -4.19 14.06 12.93
C LEU A 135 -3.09 15.13 12.94
N ALA A 136 -1.92 14.85 12.35
CA ALA A 136 -0.85 15.83 12.19
C ALA A 136 -1.23 16.98 11.27
N ALA A 137 -1.91 16.69 10.18
CA ALA A 137 -2.47 17.68 9.27
C ALA A 137 -3.42 18.66 9.98
N LEU A 138 -4.32 18.15 10.83
CA LEU A 138 -5.24 19.00 11.61
C LEU A 138 -4.51 19.92 12.59
N ARG A 139 -3.42 19.45 13.21
CA ARG A 139 -2.64 20.24 14.19
C ARG A 139 -1.79 21.32 13.53
N THR A 140 -1.12 20.97 12.44
CA THR A 140 -0.14 21.84 11.76
C THR A 140 -0.82 22.86 10.84
N ARG A 141 -2.00 22.54 10.29
CA ARG A 141 -2.69 23.31 9.23
C ARG A 141 -1.86 23.47 7.93
N GLU A 142 -0.82 22.67 7.76
CA GLU A 142 0.02 22.57 6.55
C GLU A 142 -0.70 21.86 5.39
N LEU A 143 -1.76 21.12 5.73
CA LEU A 143 -2.69 20.48 4.78
C LEU A 143 -4.12 20.95 5.11
N SER A 144 -5.00 20.91 4.10
CA SER A 144 -6.36 21.42 4.25
C SER A 144 -7.19 20.57 5.22
N ARG A 145 -8.12 21.21 5.94
CA ARG A 145 -9.02 20.49 6.87
C ARG A 145 -9.88 19.41 6.18
N PRO A 146 -10.44 19.62 4.98
CA PRO A 146 -11.19 18.58 4.28
C PRO A 146 -10.34 17.34 4.00
N PHE A 147 -9.09 17.53 3.56
CA PHE A 147 -8.16 16.44 3.32
C PHE A 147 -7.92 15.63 4.60
N ALA A 148 -7.70 16.32 5.72
CA ALA A 148 -7.44 15.66 6.99
C ALA A 148 -8.65 14.90 7.53
N TRP A 149 -9.87 15.44 7.43
CA TRP A 149 -11.09 14.72 7.81
C TRP A 149 -11.35 13.48 6.95
N PHE A 150 -11.13 13.61 5.64
CA PHE A 150 -11.20 12.47 4.73
C PHE A 150 -10.20 11.39 5.14
N GLY A 151 -8.95 11.77 5.40
CA GLY A 151 -7.93 10.84 5.88
C GLY A 151 -8.23 10.21 7.24
N LEU A 152 -8.91 10.91 8.16
CA LEU A 152 -9.39 10.28 9.40
C LEU A 152 -10.40 9.16 9.12
N ALA A 153 -11.34 9.38 8.19
CA ALA A 153 -12.30 8.35 7.78
C ALA A 153 -11.60 7.16 7.11
N VAL A 154 -10.64 7.40 6.22
CA VAL A 154 -9.82 6.35 5.61
C VAL A 154 -9.06 5.57 6.68
N GLY A 155 -8.34 6.26 7.56
CA GLY A 155 -7.56 5.62 8.63
C GLY A 155 -8.42 4.76 9.55
N LEU A 156 -9.61 5.25 9.92
CA LEU A 156 -10.56 4.51 10.75
C LEU A 156 -11.09 3.26 10.02
N ALA A 157 -11.42 3.35 8.73
CA ALA A 157 -11.81 2.17 7.95
C ALA A 157 -10.71 1.09 7.97
N GLY A 158 -9.44 1.49 7.83
CA GLY A 158 -8.32 0.57 7.91
C GLY A 158 -8.20 -0.11 9.27
N LEU A 159 -8.34 0.64 10.37
CA LEU A 159 -8.31 0.06 11.72
C LEU A 159 -9.49 -0.89 12.01
N LEU A 160 -10.69 -0.54 11.54
CA LEU A 160 -11.88 -1.37 11.71
C LEU A 160 -11.75 -2.70 10.97
N SER A 161 -11.06 -2.73 9.82
CA SER A 161 -10.85 -3.95 9.03
C SER A 161 -10.02 -5.05 9.70
N VAL A 162 -9.39 -4.76 10.82
CA VAL A 162 -8.64 -5.76 11.62
C VAL A 162 -9.58 -6.71 12.36
N ALA A 163 -10.79 -6.26 12.68
CA ALA A 163 -11.78 -7.12 13.32
C ALA A 163 -12.29 -8.14 12.28
N PRO A 164 -12.30 -9.46 12.56
CA PRO A 164 -12.72 -10.46 11.59
C PRO A 164 -14.12 -10.22 10.99
N VAL A 165 -15.06 -9.72 11.79
CA VAL A 165 -16.43 -9.40 11.35
C VAL A 165 -16.52 -8.16 10.44
N LEU A 166 -15.47 -7.34 10.40
CA LEU A 166 -15.38 -6.11 9.59
C LEU A 166 -14.26 -6.19 8.55
N ASN A 167 -13.67 -7.37 8.29
CA ASN A 167 -12.50 -7.49 7.43
C ASN A 167 -12.73 -6.92 6.02
N ASP A 168 -13.94 -7.10 5.47
CA ASP A 168 -14.34 -6.56 4.16
C ASP A 168 -14.30 -5.03 4.08
N VAL A 169 -14.31 -4.31 5.22
CA VAL A 169 -14.09 -2.87 5.27
C VAL A 169 -12.70 -2.49 4.72
N GLY A 170 -11.75 -3.43 4.71
CA GLY A 170 -10.45 -3.28 4.06
C GLY A 170 -10.55 -2.94 2.56
N ILE A 171 -11.58 -3.44 1.87
CA ILE A 171 -11.85 -3.08 0.46
C ILE A 171 -12.17 -1.59 0.36
N ALA A 172 -13.03 -1.08 1.25
CA ALA A 172 -13.37 0.33 1.31
C ALA A 172 -12.13 1.18 1.65
N PHE A 173 -11.30 0.72 2.60
CA PHE A 173 -10.02 1.36 2.90
C PHE A 173 -9.16 1.51 1.63
N GLY A 174 -8.91 0.42 0.90
CA GLY A 174 -8.08 0.45 -0.30
C GLY A 174 -8.59 1.42 -1.36
N LEU A 175 -9.91 1.45 -1.61
CA LEU A 175 -10.52 2.38 -2.56
C LEU A 175 -10.42 3.84 -2.12
N LEU A 176 -10.75 4.12 -0.86
CA LEU A 176 -10.66 5.48 -0.30
C LEU A 176 -9.21 5.96 -0.25
N GLN A 177 -8.27 5.06 0.02
CA GLN A 177 -6.85 5.36 0.11
C GLN A 177 -6.26 5.76 -1.25
N ILE A 178 -6.72 5.19 -2.37
CA ILE A 178 -6.34 5.66 -3.71
C ILE A 178 -6.71 7.14 -3.88
N GLY A 179 -7.96 7.50 -3.54
CA GLY A 179 -8.42 8.89 -3.57
C GLY A 179 -7.59 9.79 -2.64
N TRP A 180 -7.20 9.27 -1.47
CA TRP A 180 -6.36 9.98 -0.51
C TRP A 180 -4.95 10.25 -1.05
N PHE A 181 -4.30 9.26 -1.67
CA PHE A 181 -2.98 9.43 -2.28
C PHE A 181 -3.02 10.43 -3.45
N VAL A 182 -4.04 10.35 -4.32
CA VAL A 182 -4.20 11.29 -5.42
C VAL A 182 -4.35 12.72 -4.89
N TRP A 183 -5.23 12.93 -3.91
CA TRP A 183 -5.41 14.25 -3.30
C TRP A 183 -4.11 14.73 -2.63
N LEU A 184 -3.43 13.87 -1.88
CA LEU A 184 -2.15 14.22 -1.25
C LEU A 184 -1.12 14.66 -2.30
N GLY A 185 -0.97 13.89 -3.38
CA GLY A 185 -0.04 14.21 -4.47
C GLY A 185 -0.32 15.59 -5.07
N ILE A 186 -1.59 15.90 -5.37
CA ILE A 186 -1.99 17.22 -5.86
C ILE A 186 -1.61 18.34 -4.87
N VAL A 187 -1.80 18.11 -3.56
CA VAL A 187 -1.46 19.10 -2.51
C VAL A 187 0.05 19.24 -2.30
N MET A 188 0.84 18.19 -2.58
CA MET A 188 2.30 18.26 -2.55
C MET A 188 2.84 19.05 -3.73
N LEU A 189 2.42 18.76 -4.96
CA LEU A 189 2.90 19.45 -6.15
C LEU A 189 2.56 20.95 -6.17
N ARG A 190 1.33 21.32 -5.79
CA ARG A 190 0.91 22.73 -5.74
C ARG A 190 1.64 23.57 -4.69
N ALA A 191 2.17 22.94 -3.65
CA ALA A 191 2.90 23.64 -2.60
C ALA A 191 4.31 24.02 -3.07
N ASP A 192 4.93 23.18 -3.90
CA ASP A 192 6.24 23.43 -4.48
C ASP A 192 6.18 24.56 -5.50
N ASP A 193 5.18 24.55 -6.40
CA ASP A 193 4.95 25.64 -7.38
C ASP A 193 4.89 27.02 -6.70
N ARG A 194 4.17 27.11 -5.57
CA ARG A 194 4.02 28.36 -4.82
C ARG A 194 5.32 28.78 -4.11
N ARG A 195 6.13 27.82 -3.63
CA ARG A 195 7.43 28.12 -3.01
C ARG A 195 8.44 28.59 -4.05
N GLU A 196 8.48 27.96 -5.22
CA GLU A 196 9.34 28.37 -6.32
C GLU A 196 8.98 29.77 -6.84
N GLN A 197 7.68 30.08 -7.00
CA GLN A 197 7.23 31.43 -7.38
C GLN A 197 7.61 32.52 -6.38
N VAL A 198 7.69 32.20 -5.08
CA VAL A 198 8.15 33.16 -4.06
C VAL A 198 9.68 33.35 -4.10
N LEU A 199 10.43 32.31 -4.47
CA LEU A 199 11.89 32.35 -4.59
C LEU A 199 12.37 32.97 -5.91
N VAL A 200 11.53 32.96 -6.95
CA VAL A 200 11.79 33.62 -8.25
C VAL A 200 10.74 34.73 -8.44
N PRO A 201 10.97 35.95 -7.92
CA PRO A 201 10.03 37.03 -8.12
C PRO A 201 9.99 37.45 -9.59
N GLY A 202 8.85 37.20 -10.25
CA GLY A 202 8.39 37.92 -11.44
C GLY A 202 9.21 37.75 -12.73
N VAL A 203 8.81 36.80 -13.56
CA VAL A 203 8.84 37.00 -15.02
C VAL A 203 7.40 36.90 -15.50
N GLU A 204 6.75 38.04 -15.72
CA GLU A 204 5.48 38.08 -16.45
C GLU A 204 5.72 37.59 -17.88
N PRO A 205 4.87 36.69 -18.42
CA PRO A 205 4.94 36.35 -19.83
C PRO A 205 4.49 37.56 -20.66
N ALA A 206 5.34 37.94 -21.62
CA ALA A 206 5.06 38.96 -22.64
C ALA A 206 4.01 38.49 -23.67
#